data_AF-A0A7X3S3B8-F1
#
_entry.id   AF-A0A7X3S3B8-F1
#
_cell.length_a   1.000
_cell.length_b   1.000
_cell.length_c   1.000
_cell.angle_alpha   90.00
_cell.angle_beta   90.00
_cell.angle_gamma   90.00
#
_symmetry.space_group_name_H-M   'P 1'
#
loop_
_entity.id
_entity.type
_entity.pdbx_description
1 polymer ?
#
loop_
_entity_poly.entity_id
_entity_poly.type
_entity_poly.pdbx_seq_one_letter_code
_entity_poly.pdbx_strand_id
1 'polypeptide(L)' 'MQTYVRYKSKDPDFSSFRDEIEVGTNYIIDGHNAKIALFYQYGDINTKGRTWLPNVTGDNVGLIKLALQWQI' A
#
# COMPACT_ATOMS: atom_id res chain seq x y z
N MET A 1 15.06 -5.02 -12.63
CA MET A 1 14.38 -4.23 -11.57
C MET A 1 13.08 -3.68 -12.13
N GLN A 2 12.00 -3.68 -11.35
CA GLN A 2 10.67 -3.22 -11.77
C GLN A 2 10.13 -2.19 -10.77
N THR A 3 10.03 -0.93 -11.20
CA THR A 3 9.45 0.16 -10.42
C THR A 3 7.99 0.36 -10.75
N TYR A 4 7.19 0.75 -9.75
CA TYR A 4 5.78 1.07 -9.95
C TYR A 4 5.29 2.15 -8.99
N VAL A 5 4.19 2.77 -9.39
CA VAL A 5 3.38 3.66 -8.55
C VAL A 5 1.95 3.16 -8.62
N ARG A 6 1.24 3.19 -7.49
CA ARG A 6 -0.15 2.79 -7.40
C ARG A 6 -0.91 3.81 -6.56
N TYR A 7 -2.07 4.22 -7.05
CA TYR A 7 -3.06 4.95 -6.28
C TYR A 7 -4.24 4.04 -5.97
N LYS A 8 -4.77 4.13 -4.75
CA LYS A 8 -5.98 3.44 -4.30
C LYS A 8 -6.90 4.45 -3.62
N SER A 9 -8.18 4.45 -4.00
CA SER A 9 -9.24 5.16 -3.29
C SER A 9 -10.33 4.18 -2.88
N LYS A 10 -11.05 4.51 -1.79
CA LYS A 10 -12.29 3.85 -1.38
C LYS A 10 -13.33 4.92 -1.09
N ASP A 11 -14.36 4.93 -1.92
CA ASP A 11 -15.39 5.96 -1.95
C ASP A 11 -16.77 5.38 -1.59
N PRO A 12 -17.04 5.11 -0.30
CA PRO A 12 -18.33 4.59 0.17
C PRO A 12 -19.41 5.67 0.20
N ASP A 13 -20.64 5.33 -0.20
CA ASP A 13 -21.76 6.28 -0.31
C ASP A 13 -22.16 6.99 1.00
N PHE A 14 -21.91 6.37 2.17
CA PHE A 14 -22.33 6.87 3.49
C PHE A 14 -21.17 7.04 4.48
N SER A 15 -19.94 7.22 4.00
CA SER A 15 -18.77 7.41 4.85
C SER A 15 -17.74 8.32 4.20
N SER A 16 -16.81 8.88 4.99
CA SER A 16 -15.70 9.69 4.47
C SER A 16 -14.88 8.92 3.44
N PHE A 17 -14.27 9.59 2.47
CA PHE A 17 -13.34 8.94 1.54
C PHE A 17 -12.05 8.49 2.22
N ARG A 18 -11.37 7.51 1.62
CA ARG A 18 -10.08 6.99 2.09
C ARG A 18 -9.16 6.79 0.89
N ASP A 19 -7.94 7.29 0.95
CA ASP A 19 -6.97 7.10 -0.13
C ASP A 19 -5.58 6.67 0.34
N GLU A 20 -4.80 6.17 -0.61
CA GLU A 20 -3.41 5.76 -0.41
C GLU A 20 -2.64 5.84 -1.73
N ILE A 21 -1.45 6.44 -1.67
CA ILE A 21 -0.43 6.34 -2.71
C ILE A 21 0.67 5.38 -2.26
N GLU A 22 1.12 4.53 -3.18
CA GLU A 22 2.18 3.55 -2.97
C GLU A 22 3.21 3.72 -4.08
N VAL A 23 4.49 3.83 -3.69
CA VAL A 23 5.62 3.76 -4.62
C VAL A 23 6.50 2.59 -4.21
N GLY A 24 6.91 1.77 -5.18
CA GLY A 24 7.64 0.56 -4.89
C GLY A 24 8.60 0.14 -6.00
N THR A 25 9.54 -0.69 -5.60
CA THR A 25 10.45 -1.37 -6.52
C THR A 25 10.58 -2.83 -6.16
N ASN A 26 10.66 -3.65 -7.20
CA ASN A 26 10.92 -5.08 -7.11
C ASN A 26 12.27 -5.40 -7.77
N TYR A 27 13.13 -6.06 -7.02
CA TYR A 27 14.36 -6.65 -7.52
C TYR A 27 14.17 -8.16 -7.66
N ILE A 28 14.28 -8.67 -8.89
CA ILE A 28 14.24 -10.10 -9.18
C ILE A 28 15.67 -10.61 -9.09
N ILE A 29 15.88 -11.65 -8.31
CA ILE A 29 17.17 -12.33 -8.19
C ILE A 29 17.22 -13.35 -9.33
N ASP A 30 17.95 -12.99 -10.37
CA ASP A 30 18.14 -13.86 -11.52
C ASP A 30 18.75 -15.20 -11.08
N GLY A 31 18.24 -16.29 -11.66
CA GLY A 31 18.70 -17.66 -11.38
C GLY A 31 18.12 -18.34 -10.13
N HIS A 32 17.31 -17.65 -9.30
CA HIS A 32 16.85 -18.20 -8.02
C HIS A 32 15.33 -18.09 -7.78
N ASN A 33 14.53 -17.72 -8.79
CA ASN A 33 13.08 -17.52 -8.65
C ASN A 33 12.68 -16.75 -7.39
N ALA A 34 13.51 -15.76 -7.02
CA ALA A 34 13.38 -15.01 -5.79
C ALA A 34 13.23 -13.52 -6.09
N LYS A 35 12.52 -12.81 -5.21
CA LYS A 35 12.18 -11.40 -5.39
C LYS A 35 12.26 -10.68 -4.05
N ILE A 36 12.96 -9.55 -4.05
CA ILE A 36 12.96 -8.58 -2.96
C ILE A 36 12.10 -7.40 -3.39
N ALA A 37 11.19 -6.96 -2.53
CA ALA A 37 10.32 -5.82 -2.79
C ALA A 37 10.45 -4.79 -1.67
N LEU A 38 10.68 -3.53 -2.04
CA LEU A 38 10.66 -2.39 -1.13
C LEU A 38 9.58 -1.42 -1.60
N PHE A 39 8.73 -0.98 -0.68
CA PHE A 39 7.65 -0.04 -1.02
C PHE A 39 7.32 0.89 0.14
N TYR A 40 6.96 2.12 -0.21
CA TYR A 40 6.48 3.16 0.69
C TYR A 40 5.02 3.44 0.38
N GLN A 41 4.20 3.44 1.42
CA GLN A 41 2.78 3.80 1.35
C GLN A 41 2.54 5.06 2.15
N TYR A 42 1.68 5.93 1.64
CA TYR A 42 1.22 7.12 2.34
C TYR A 42 -0.28 7.30 2.12
N GLY A 43 -1.03 7.47 3.20
CA GLY A 43 -2.48 7.64 3.12
C GLY A 43 -3.18 7.37 4.43
N ASP A 44 -4.49 7.46 4.42
CA ASP A 44 -5.35 7.30 5.60
C ASP A 44 -6.22 6.03 5.54
N ILE A 45 -6.10 5.24 4.47
CA ILE A 45 -6.82 3.97 4.27
C ILE A 45 -6.68 3.04 5.49
N ASN A 46 -5.50 2.98 6.10
CA ASN A 46 -5.24 2.08 7.22
C ASN A 46 -5.70 2.68 8.57
N THR A 47 -5.61 4.00 8.75
CA THR A 47 -5.96 4.69 10.00
C THR A 47 -7.46 4.92 10.16
N LYS A 48 -8.17 5.24 9.06
CA LYS A 48 -9.65 5.24 9.03
C LYS A 48 -10.24 3.81 9.17
N GLY A 49 -9.42 2.79 8.89
CA GLY A 49 -9.73 1.39 9.17
C GLY A 49 -10.98 0.84 8.47
N ARG A 50 -11.68 -0.06 9.15
CA ARG A 50 -12.91 -0.72 8.66
C ARG A 50 -14.21 -0.06 9.17
N THR A 51 -14.13 1.17 9.66
CA THR A 51 -15.30 1.91 10.12
C THR A 51 -15.93 2.65 8.95
N TRP A 52 -17.16 2.29 8.57
CA TRP A 52 -17.87 2.85 7.41
C TRP A 52 -19.04 3.74 7.83
N LEU A 53 -18.80 4.63 8.79
CA LEU A 53 -19.78 5.61 9.27
C LEU A 53 -19.53 7.00 8.67
N PRO A 54 -20.53 7.89 8.66
CA PRO A 54 -20.30 9.30 8.33
C PRO A 54 -19.25 9.92 9.25
N ASN A 55 -18.48 10.89 8.74
CA ASN A 55 -17.49 11.67 9.50
C ASN A 55 -16.34 10.88 10.14
N VAL A 56 -16.04 9.67 9.64
CA VAL A 56 -14.85 8.94 10.08
C VAL A 56 -13.60 9.73 9.69
N THR A 57 -12.76 9.97 10.68
CA THR A 57 -11.44 10.60 10.52
C THR A 57 -10.34 9.56 10.71
N GLY A 58 -9.17 9.87 10.19
CA GLY A 58 -7.95 9.09 10.36
C GLY A 58 -6.79 9.88 9.78
N ASP A 59 -5.61 9.67 10.35
CA ASP A 59 -4.42 10.44 9.98
C ASP A 59 -3.77 9.87 8.72
N ASN A 60 -3.24 10.74 7.87
CA ASN A 60 -2.36 10.31 6.79
C ASN A 60 -1.03 9.83 7.39
N VAL A 61 -0.75 8.54 7.26
CA VAL A 61 0.45 7.91 7.81
C VAL A 61 1.34 7.35 6.71
N GLY A 62 2.64 7.45 6.92
CA GLY A 62 3.66 6.85 6.07
C GLY A 62 4.12 5.50 6.60
N LEU A 63 4.26 4.50 5.72
CA LEU A 63 4.71 3.15 6.07
C LEU A 63 5.71 2.63 5.04
N ILE A 64 6.87 2.18 5.51
CA ILE A 64 7.86 1.48 4.68
C ILE A 64 7.70 -0.03 4.90
N LYS A 65 7.63 -0.80 3.82
CA LYS A 65 7.57 -2.26 3.87
C LYS A 65 8.67 -2.88 3.02
N LEU A 66 9.32 -3.89 3.59
CA LEU A 66 10.27 -4.76 2.91
C LEU A 66 9.67 -6.17 2.88
N ALA A 67 9.71 -6.81 1.71
CA ALA A 67 9.23 -8.17 1.52
C ALA A 67 10.24 -9.01 0.74
N LEU A 68 10.36 -10.29 1.14
CA LEU A 68 11.11 -11.31 0.45
C LEU A 68 10.13 -12.39 -0.02
N GLN A 69 10.23 -12.78 -1.29
CA GLN A 69 9.52 -13.91 -1.85
C GLN A 69 10.55 -14.86 -2.45
N TRP A 70 10.47 -16.14 -2.07
CA TRP A 70 11.28 -17.21 -2.63
C TRP A 70 10.36 -18.33 -3.07
N GLN A 71 10.57 -18.85 -4.29
CA GLN A 71 9.81 -19.98 -4.80
C GLN A 71 10.74 -21.18 -4.98
N ILE A 72 10.41 -22.28 -4.28
CA ILE A 72 11.02 -23.60 -4.46
C ILE A 72 10.27 -24.41 -5.52
#